data_AF-A0A9J6NZZ7-F1
#
_entry.id   AF-A0A9J6NZZ7-F1
#
_cell.length_a   1.000
_cell.length_b   1.000
_cell.length_c   1.000
_cell.angle_alpha   90.00
_cell.angle_beta   90.00
_cell.angle_gamma   90.00
#
_symmetry.space_group_name_H-M   'P 1'
#
loop_
_entity.id
_entity.type
_entity.pdbx_description
1 polymer ?
#
loop_
_entity_poly.entity_id
_entity_poly.type
_entity_poly.pdbx_seq_one_letter_code
_entity_poly.pdbx_strand_id
1 'polypeptide(L)'
;MNKCCKENRYTRNRHNDLYDDCEELEYTRSTDNFDRERGYSNNRCSKAKKWGCGKENVYKKEVQFWTGCSIQHIELLIGSNGVFGVVLSRKVEKVLEEVNNEFCHIIELLGCYKSDAAKIVKQFLKVNACFIKVLNRIMFEEYLGASELFEVVNHFMIEQIYAARVFVDKKRSPQYKAKRNVLGPDFYVKEGFGESKLERAYNIFYFWNIISAQHASILENIITYNNCDVPRKFYCGFDNFKKAYISLNRKFGEYFETMSIIKLKSIGTDMLNANMEFLSFLYSLTPLEIGTFLPRDTPEAFFDFKEHVIEEQEYICEGLKRWIYTL
;
A
#
# COMPACT_ATOMS: atom_id res chain seq x y z
N MET A 1 -28.11 25.87 54.23
CA MET A 1 -27.55 24.52 54.39
C MET A 1 -27.65 23.78 53.05
N ASN A 2 -26.50 23.39 52.51
CA ASN A 2 -26.21 22.28 51.57
C ASN A 2 -26.94 22.20 50.21
N LYS A 3 -26.22 22.44 49.08
CA LYS A 3 -25.57 21.46 48.15
C LYS A 3 -26.58 20.92 47.10
N CYS A 4 -26.30 20.67 45.81
CA CYS A 4 -25.18 20.83 44.88
C CYS A 4 -25.70 20.44 43.47
N CYS A 5 -25.09 20.98 42.39
CA CYS A 5 -24.91 20.44 41.01
C CYS A 5 -26.11 19.87 40.21
N LYS A 6 -26.53 20.50 39.10
CA LYS A 6 -26.02 20.41 37.69
C LYS A 6 -26.37 19.10 36.95
N GLU A 7 -27.12 19.31 35.86
CA GLU A 7 -27.20 18.63 34.55
C GLU A 7 -26.62 17.21 34.37
N ASN A 8 -27.41 16.33 33.75
CA ASN A 8 -26.89 15.32 32.82
C ASN A 8 -27.86 15.13 31.64
N ARG A 9 -27.52 15.76 30.49
CA ARG A 9 -27.98 15.35 29.17
C ARG A 9 -27.18 14.11 28.78
N TYR A 10 -27.84 12.99 28.54
CA TYR A 10 -27.18 11.81 28.00
C TYR A 10 -26.72 12.07 26.56
N THR A 11 -25.41 11.99 26.39
CA THR A 11 -24.66 12.07 25.14
C THR A 11 -24.72 10.76 24.36
N ARG A 12 -24.66 10.91 23.03
CA ARG A 12 -24.49 9.90 21.97
C ARG A 12 -23.47 8.81 22.30
N ASN A 13 -23.79 7.57 21.92
CA ASN A 13 -22.81 6.61 21.40
C ASN A 13 -23.15 6.31 19.93
N ARG A 14 -22.41 6.92 19.00
CA ARG A 14 -22.28 6.44 17.62
C ARG A 14 -21.01 5.61 17.56
N HIS A 15 -21.17 4.31 17.71
CA HIS A 15 -20.21 3.32 17.25
C HIS A 15 -20.93 2.47 16.19
N ASN A 16 -20.26 2.23 15.05
CA ASN A 16 -20.55 1.17 14.06
C ASN A 16 -21.17 1.50 12.68
N ASP A 17 -20.86 2.63 12.03
CA ASP A 17 -21.29 2.86 10.63
C ASP A 17 -20.19 2.54 9.56
N LEU A 18 -19.31 1.57 9.81
CA LEU A 18 -18.28 1.12 8.82
C LEU A 18 -18.38 -0.37 8.46
N TYR A 19 -19.38 -1.09 8.98
CA TYR A 19 -19.39 -2.55 8.94
C TYR A 19 -20.43 -3.19 8.00
N ASP A 20 -21.52 -2.49 7.63
CA ASP A 20 -22.66 -3.11 6.92
C ASP A 20 -22.59 -3.10 5.36
N ASP A 21 -21.74 -2.27 4.74
CA ASP A 21 -21.82 -2.03 3.27
C ASP A 21 -21.19 -3.12 2.36
N CYS A 22 -20.71 -4.24 2.91
CA CYS A 22 -20.15 -5.33 2.08
C CYS A 22 -21.16 -6.42 1.73
N GLU A 23 -22.27 -6.55 2.46
CA GLU A 23 -23.31 -7.52 2.14
C GLU A 23 -24.10 -7.14 0.87
N GLU A 24 -24.09 -5.86 0.48
CA GLU A 24 -24.71 -5.41 -0.79
C GLU A 24 -23.99 -5.91 -2.05
N LEU A 25 -22.73 -6.35 -1.96
CA LEU A 25 -22.03 -7.00 -3.09
C LEU A 25 -22.40 -8.49 -3.22
N GLU A 26 -23.01 -9.10 -2.19
CA GLU A 26 -23.43 -10.50 -2.22
C GLU A 26 -24.84 -10.72 -2.82
N TYR A 27 -25.59 -9.65 -3.13
CA TYR A 27 -26.99 -9.75 -3.55
C TYR A 27 -27.34 -8.96 -4.82
N THR A 28 -26.58 -9.16 -5.90
CA THR A 28 -27.05 -8.88 -7.27
C THR A 28 -26.82 -10.09 -8.17
N ARG A 29 -27.62 -11.14 -7.96
CA ARG A 29 -27.83 -12.19 -8.98
C ARG A 29 -28.79 -11.67 -10.05
N SER A 30 -28.33 -11.66 -11.28
CA SER A 30 -29.15 -12.01 -12.43
C SER A 30 -28.33 -12.91 -13.34
N THR A 31 -28.91 -14.05 -13.63
CA THR A 31 -28.46 -15.11 -14.53
C THR A 31 -28.00 -14.58 -15.88
N ASP A 32 -26.84 -15.02 -16.35
CA ASP A 32 -26.69 -15.52 -17.72
C ASP A 32 -25.47 -16.44 -17.84
N ASN A 33 -25.69 -17.54 -18.54
CA ASN A 33 -24.74 -18.61 -18.80
C ASN A 33 -23.52 -18.08 -19.56
N PHE A 34 -22.31 -18.36 -19.09
CA PHE A 34 -21.14 -18.38 -19.96
C PHE A 34 -20.33 -19.65 -19.75
N ASP A 35 -20.32 -20.43 -20.82
CA ASP A 35 -19.58 -21.66 -20.98
C ASP A 35 -18.07 -21.45 -20.85
N ARG A 36 -17.45 -22.56 -20.44
CA ARG A 36 -16.03 -22.77 -20.23
C ARG A 36 -15.24 -22.49 -21.51
N GLU A 37 -14.13 -21.77 -21.37
CA GLU A 37 -12.85 -22.16 -21.95
C GLU A 37 -11.71 -21.58 -21.11
N ARG A 38 -10.84 -22.47 -20.61
CA ARG A 38 -9.64 -22.13 -19.86
C ARG A 38 -8.61 -21.56 -20.82
N GLY A 39 -8.33 -20.27 -20.69
CA GLY A 39 -7.16 -19.61 -21.26
C GLY A 39 -6.52 -18.76 -20.16
N TYR A 40 -5.40 -19.23 -19.63
CA TYR A 40 -4.53 -18.43 -18.78
C TYR A 40 -4.02 -17.21 -19.57
N SER A 41 -3.91 -16.09 -18.86
CA SER A 41 -3.40 -14.79 -19.31
C SER A 41 -4.34 -14.01 -20.24
N ASN A 42 -5.01 -13.01 -19.66
CA ASN A 42 -5.47 -11.85 -20.41
C ASN A 42 -5.35 -10.61 -19.52
N ASN A 43 -4.20 -9.96 -19.69
CA ASN A 43 -3.89 -8.53 -19.55
C ASN A 43 -5.11 -7.56 -19.62
N ARG A 44 -6.02 -7.54 -18.64
CA ARG A 44 -7.19 -6.63 -18.68
C ARG A 44 -6.94 -5.22 -18.17
N CYS A 45 -5.91 -4.98 -17.37
CA CYS A 45 -5.54 -3.64 -16.91
C CYS A 45 -4.17 -3.18 -17.47
N SER A 46 -3.74 -3.75 -18.62
CA SER A 46 -2.40 -3.50 -19.15
C SER A 46 -2.20 -2.03 -19.56
N LYS A 47 -1.25 -1.39 -18.86
CA LYS A 47 -0.69 -0.03 -19.02
C LYS A 47 -1.46 1.09 -18.32
N ALA A 48 -1.34 1.15 -17.00
CA ALA A 48 -1.25 2.43 -16.31
C ALA A 48 -0.13 3.26 -17.01
N LYS A 49 -0.52 4.27 -17.78
CA LYS A 49 0.40 5.07 -18.60
C LYS A 49 1.38 5.83 -17.72
N LYS A 50 2.65 5.84 -18.14
CA LYS A 50 3.75 6.67 -17.62
C LYS A 50 3.28 8.08 -17.24
N TRP A 51 3.71 8.49 -16.06
CA TRP A 51 3.56 9.78 -15.37
C TRP A 51 3.59 10.98 -16.31
N GLY A 52 2.43 11.58 -16.56
CA GLY A 52 2.30 12.84 -17.28
C GLY A 52 2.65 14.05 -16.40
N CYS A 53 3.65 14.82 -16.83
CA CYS A 53 4.00 16.13 -16.29
C CYS A 53 2.95 17.19 -16.68
N GLY A 54 1.72 17.05 -16.17
CA GLY A 54 0.68 18.08 -16.23
C GLY A 54 0.35 18.59 -14.82
N LYS A 55 -0.25 19.80 -14.72
CA LYS A 55 -0.90 20.32 -13.50
C LYS A 55 -2.18 19.53 -13.18
N GLU A 56 -2.08 18.21 -13.15
CA GLU A 56 -3.15 17.33 -12.71
C GLU A 56 -3.42 17.56 -11.21
N ASN A 57 -4.68 17.44 -10.85
CA ASN A 57 -5.12 17.54 -9.47
C ASN A 57 -4.36 16.49 -8.63
N VAL A 58 -3.59 16.93 -7.62
CA VAL A 58 -2.80 16.08 -6.70
C VAL A 58 -3.62 14.89 -6.19
N TYR A 59 -4.91 15.13 -5.97
CA TYR A 59 -5.87 14.12 -5.58
C TYR A 59 -6.06 12.98 -6.59
N LYS A 60 -6.16 13.30 -7.88
CA LYS A 60 -6.31 12.29 -8.93
C LYS A 60 -5.07 11.41 -8.98
N LYS A 61 -3.88 12.00 -8.83
CA LYS A 61 -2.60 11.27 -8.79
C LYS A 61 -2.53 10.32 -7.61
N GLU A 62 -2.99 10.73 -6.43
CA GLU A 62 -3.01 9.84 -5.26
C GLU A 62 -4.00 8.70 -5.38
N VAL A 63 -5.24 8.96 -5.83
CA VAL A 63 -6.20 7.88 -6.03
C VAL A 63 -5.68 6.92 -7.09
N GLN A 64 -5.10 7.45 -8.17
CA GLN A 64 -4.49 6.63 -9.22
C GLN A 64 -3.36 5.76 -8.68
N PHE A 65 -2.45 6.34 -7.88
CA PHE A 65 -1.34 5.61 -7.25
C PHE A 65 -1.86 4.45 -6.39
N TRP A 66 -2.70 4.74 -5.39
CA TRP A 66 -3.19 3.72 -4.47
C TRP A 66 -4.10 2.68 -5.13
N THR A 67 -4.83 3.07 -6.17
CA THR A 67 -5.62 2.12 -6.98
C THR A 67 -4.69 1.20 -7.78
N GLY A 68 -3.60 1.73 -8.34
CA GLY A 68 -2.56 0.94 -9.01
C GLY A 68 -1.92 -0.08 -8.09
N CYS A 69 -1.46 0.35 -6.90
CA CYS A 69 -0.92 -0.56 -5.88
C CYS A 69 -1.92 -1.67 -5.54
N SER A 70 -3.19 -1.31 -5.31
CA SER A 70 -4.23 -2.28 -4.97
C SER A 70 -4.44 -3.35 -6.04
N ILE A 71 -4.40 -2.97 -7.31
CA ILE A 71 -4.49 -3.91 -8.45
C ILE A 71 -3.29 -4.87 -8.44
N GLN A 72 -2.07 -4.33 -8.35
CA GLN A 72 -0.84 -5.13 -8.32
C GLN A 72 -0.84 -6.12 -7.13
N HIS A 73 -1.34 -5.71 -5.96
CA HIS A 73 -1.49 -6.57 -4.79
C HIS A 73 -2.44 -7.74 -5.06
N ILE A 74 -3.60 -7.46 -5.67
CA ILE A 74 -4.59 -8.50 -5.98
C ILE A 74 -4.02 -9.48 -7.02
N GLU A 75 -3.34 -8.98 -8.04
CA GLU A 75 -2.69 -9.81 -9.06
C GLU A 75 -1.65 -10.75 -8.43
N LEU A 76 -0.83 -10.25 -7.50
CA LEU A 76 0.13 -11.10 -6.77
C LEU A 76 -0.57 -12.15 -5.90
N LEU A 77 -1.67 -11.81 -5.22
CA LEU A 77 -2.42 -12.74 -4.38
C LEU A 77 -3.10 -13.85 -5.21
N ILE A 78 -3.69 -13.50 -6.36
CA ILE A 78 -4.26 -14.49 -7.30
C ILE A 78 -3.14 -15.38 -7.85
N GLY A 79 -1.94 -14.83 -8.08
CA GLY A 79 -0.76 -15.58 -8.50
C GLY A 79 -0.03 -16.37 -7.40
N SER A 80 -0.54 -16.37 -6.15
CA SER A 80 0.20 -16.86 -4.97
C SER A 80 0.68 -18.31 -5.07
N ASN A 81 0.01 -19.20 -5.80
CA ASN A 81 0.49 -20.59 -5.97
C ASN A 81 1.85 -20.66 -6.68
N GLY A 82 2.08 -19.76 -7.64
CA GLY A 82 3.35 -19.69 -8.38
C GLY A 82 4.48 -18.99 -7.63
N VAL A 83 4.20 -18.44 -6.44
CA VAL A 83 5.09 -17.50 -5.73
C VAL A 83 5.34 -17.89 -4.28
N PHE A 84 4.32 -18.44 -3.60
CA PHE A 84 4.33 -18.81 -2.18
C PHE A 84 3.88 -20.26 -1.95
N GLY A 85 3.53 -20.99 -3.01
CA GLY A 85 3.09 -22.40 -2.91
C GLY A 85 1.70 -22.57 -2.29
N VAL A 86 0.91 -21.49 -2.22
CA VAL A 86 -0.44 -21.50 -1.64
C VAL A 86 -1.47 -21.35 -2.77
N VAL A 87 -2.44 -22.26 -2.80
CA VAL A 87 -3.63 -22.12 -3.65
C VAL A 87 -4.73 -21.52 -2.80
N LEU A 88 -5.15 -20.30 -3.11
CA LEU A 88 -6.30 -19.67 -2.46
C LEU A 88 -7.58 -20.46 -2.79
N SER A 89 -8.52 -20.49 -1.85
CA SER A 89 -9.83 -21.07 -2.16
C SER A 89 -10.51 -20.32 -3.31
N ARG A 90 -11.21 -21.05 -4.18
CA ARG A 90 -11.96 -20.46 -5.31
C ARG A 90 -12.94 -19.36 -4.89
N LYS A 91 -13.46 -19.44 -3.66
CA LYS A 91 -14.33 -18.41 -3.10
C LYS A 91 -13.56 -17.10 -2.89
N VAL A 92 -12.36 -17.17 -2.34
CA VAL A 92 -11.49 -15.99 -2.11
C VAL A 92 -11.00 -15.42 -3.44
N GLU A 93 -10.52 -16.27 -4.36
CA GLU A 93 -10.08 -15.83 -5.69
C GLU A 93 -11.17 -15.05 -6.44
N LYS A 94 -12.41 -15.56 -6.44
CA LYS A 94 -13.54 -14.88 -7.09
C LYS A 94 -13.79 -13.48 -6.50
N VAL A 95 -13.73 -13.34 -5.17
CA VAL A 95 -13.94 -12.05 -4.52
C VAL A 95 -12.77 -11.10 -4.83
N LEU A 96 -11.53 -11.60 -4.89
CA LEU A 96 -10.38 -10.81 -5.34
C LEU A 96 -10.57 -10.29 -6.77
N GLU A 97 -11.03 -11.13 -7.69
CA GLU A 97 -11.32 -10.72 -9.08
C GLU A 97 -12.41 -9.64 -9.15
N GLU A 98 -13.47 -9.76 -8.36
CA GLU A 98 -14.54 -8.76 -8.25
C GLU A 98 -14.00 -7.42 -7.73
N VAL A 99 -13.20 -7.43 -6.66
CA VAL A 99 -12.55 -6.24 -6.10
C VAL A 99 -11.57 -5.63 -7.11
N ASN A 100 -10.82 -6.44 -7.85
CA ASN A 100 -9.88 -5.97 -8.87
C ASN A 100 -10.60 -5.22 -10.00
N ASN A 101 -11.72 -5.76 -10.47
CA ASN A 101 -12.54 -5.12 -11.50
C ASN A 101 -13.05 -3.74 -11.05
N GLU A 102 -13.44 -3.61 -9.78
CA GLU A 102 -13.85 -2.32 -9.21
C GLU A 102 -12.71 -1.30 -9.14
N PHE A 103 -11.49 -1.74 -8.80
CA PHE A 103 -10.32 -0.87 -8.85
C PHE A 103 -9.94 -0.46 -10.29
N CYS A 104 -9.97 -1.38 -11.26
CA CYS A 104 -9.78 -1.04 -12.67
C CYS A 104 -10.84 -0.03 -13.15
N HIS A 105 -12.10 -0.18 -12.71
CA HIS A 105 -13.14 0.79 -13.02
C HIS A 105 -12.85 2.19 -12.45
N ILE A 106 -12.27 2.30 -11.24
CA ILE A 106 -11.81 3.57 -10.68
C ILE A 106 -10.75 4.24 -11.58
N ILE A 107 -9.80 3.48 -12.14
CA ILE A 107 -8.80 4.01 -13.08
C ILE A 107 -9.46 4.58 -14.35
N GLU A 108 -10.45 3.88 -14.90
CA GLU A 108 -11.22 4.36 -16.06
C GLU A 108 -11.94 5.68 -15.75
N LEU A 109 -12.57 5.77 -14.57
CA LEU A 109 -13.26 6.98 -14.11
C LEU A 109 -12.30 8.15 -13.91
N LEU A 110 -11.06 7.92 -13.48
CA LEU A 110 -10.03 8.95 -13.34
C LEU A 110 -9.62 9.56 -14.69
N GLY A 111 -9.55 8.73 -15.74
CA GLY A 111 -9.28 9.13 -17.12
C GLY A 111 -10.38 10.00 -17.76
N CYS A 112 -11.58 9.98 -17.20
CA CYS A 112 -12.69 10.82 -17.65
C CYS A 112 -12.60 12.25 -17.08
N TYR A 113 -12.55 13.26 -17.96
CA TYR A 113 -12.39 14.69 -17.59
C TYR A 113 -13.53 15.27 -16.73
N LYS A 114 -14.68 14.60 -16.64
CA LYS A 114 -15.90 15.08 -15.95
C LYS A 114 -16.13 14.49 -14.56
N SER A 115 -15.27 13.57 -14.12
CA SER A 115 -15.53 12.83 -12.89
C SER A 115 -15.30 13.69 -11.65
N ASP A 116 -16.30 13.73 -10.77
CA ASP A 116 -16.26 14.40 -9.48
C ASP A 116 -15.24 13.69 -8.56
N ALA A 117 -14.17 14.39 -8.24
CA ALA A 117 -13.11 13.91 -7.37
C ALA A 117 -13.67 13.26 -6.09
N ALA A 118 -14.61 13.92 -5.41
CA ALA A 118 -15.16 13.43 -4.14
C ALA A 118 -15.88 12.09 -4.29
N LYS A 119 -16.54 11.86 -5.44
CA LYS A 119 -17.19 10.58 -5.76
C LYS A 119 -16.17 9.48 -6.00
N ILE A 120 -15.10 9.76 -6.75
CA ILE A 120 -14.05 8.76 -7.02
C ILE A 120 -13.41 8.29 -5.71
N VAL A 121 -13.07 9.19 -4.77
CA VAL A 121 -12.55 8.73 -3.46
C VAL A 121 -13.57 7.97 -2.65
N LYS A 122 -14.84 8.37 -2.69
CA LYS A 122 -15.87 7.61 -1.98
C LYS A 122 -15.91 6.18 -2.52
N GLN A 123 -15.79 6.01 -3.84
CA GLN A 123 -15.71 4.69 -4.46
C GLN A 123 -14.43 3.96 -4.07
N PHE A 124 -13.26 4.59 -4.20
CA PHE A 124 -11.99 4.02 -3.74
C PHE A 124 -12.05 3.53 -2.29
N LEU A 125 -12.55 4.36 -1.37
CA LEU A 125 -12.68 3.99 0.03
C LEU A 125 -13.63 2.79 0.25
N LYS A 126 -14.72 2.68 -0.52
CA LYS A 126 -15.63 1.54 -0.46
C LYS A 126 -14.94 0.27 -0.93
N VAL A 127 -14.28 0.30 -2.09
CA VAL A 127 -13.60 -0.84 -2.68
C VAL A 127 -12.41 -1.27 -1.81
N ASN A 128 -11.62 -0.32 -1.31
CA ASN A 128 -10.52 -0.57 -0.40
C ASN A 128 -10.96 -1.20 0.93
N ALA A 129 -12.10 -0.76 1.50
CA ALA A 129 -12.66 -1.41 2.68
C ALA A 129 -13.04 -2.88 2.42
N CYS A 130 -13.56 -3.18 1.22
CA CYS A 130 -13.81 -4.57 0.81
C CYS A 130 -12.49 -5.34 0.70
N PHE A 131 -11.47 -4.75 0.08
CA PHE A 131 -10.17 -5.39 -0.07
C PHE A 131 -9.52 -5.71 1.30
N ILE A 132 -9.55 -4.78 2.25
CA ILE A 132 -9.07 -5.02 3.64
C ILE A 132 -9.79 -6.21 4.29
N LYS A 133 -11.11 -6.36 4.08
CA LYS A 133 -11.85 -7.52 4.60
C LYS A 133 -11.37 -8.83 3.95
N VAL A 134 -11.11 -8.82 2.65
CA VAL A 134 -10.57 -9.99 1.94
C VAL A 134 -9.17 -10.33 2.43
N LEU A 135 -8.28 -9.35 2.61
CA LEU A 135 -6.94 -9.55 3.18
C LEU A 135 -7.00 -10.16 4.58
N ASN A 136 -7.89 -9.68 5.45
CA ASN A 136 -8.12 -10.29 6.76
C ASN A 136 -8.57 -11.75 6.64
N ARG A 137 -9.48 -12.06 5.70
CA ARG A 137 -9.92 -13.44 5.49
C ARG A 137 -8.78 -14.33 5.00
N ILE A 138 -7.94 -13.87 4.08
CA ILE A 138 -6.75 -14.63 3.64
C ILE A 138 -5.84 -14.92 4.83
N MET A 139 -5.58 -13.91 5.69
CA MET A 139 -4.73 -14.05 6.87
C MET A 139 -5.20 -15.12 7.86
N PHE A 140 -6.52 -15.32 8.03
CA PHE A 140 -7.07 -16.26 9.02
C PHE A 140 -7.60 -17.57 8.43
N GLU A 141 -8.10 -17.56 7.20
CA GLU A 141 -8.75 -18.69 6.55
C GLU A 141 -7.80 -19.44 5.60
N GLU A 142 -6.86 -18.74 4.97
CA GLU A 142 -6.03 -19.28 3.87
C GLU A 142 -4.54 -19.41 4.25
N TYR A 143 -4.10 -18.80 5.37
CA TYR A 143 -2.70 -18.80 5.80
C TYR A 143 -2.09 -20.20 5.87
N LEU A 144 -2.80 -21.20 6.42
CA LEU A 144 -2.40 -22.61 6.49
C LEU A 144 -0.92 -22.89 6.90
N GLY A 145 -0.26 -21.94 7.58
CA GLY A 145 1.16 -22.03 7.98
C GLY A 145 2.18 -21.43 7.00
N ALA A 146 1.75 -20.80 5.90
CA ALA A 146 2.61 -20.15 4.91
C ALA A 146 3.05 -18.75 5.35
N SER A 147 4.21 -18.67 6.02
CA SER A 147 4.81 -17.45 6.57
C SER A 147 4.92 -16.30 5.56
N GLU A 148 5.32 -16.61 4.33
CA GLU A 148 5.58 -15.67 3.25
C GLU A 148 4.27 -15.03 2.78
N LEU A 149 3.19 -15.83 2.68
CA LEU A 149 1.86 -15.31 2.38
C LEU A 149 1.36 -14.39 3.50
N PHE A 150 1.59 -14.74 4.77
CA PHE A 150 1.21 -13.88 5.90
C PHE A 150 1.94 -12.54 5.87
N GLU A 151 3.25 -12.55 5.61
CA GLU A 151 4.04 -11.33 5.52
C GLU A 151 3.50 -10.39 4.43
N VAL A 152 3.23 -10.94 3.24
CA VAL A 152 2.69 -10.19 2.09
C VAL A 152 1.29 -9.65 2.37
N VAL A 153 0.39 -10.47 2.90
CA VAL A 153 -0.98 -10.06 3.23
C VAL A 153 -0.98 -8.98 4.32
N ASN A 154 -0.11 -9.13 5.33
CA ASN A 154 0.04 -8.12 6.38
C ASN A 154 0.58 -6.79 5.84
N HIS A 155 1.57 -6.84 4.96
CA HIS A 155 2.12 -5.68 4.28
C HIS A 155 1.04 -4.96 3.45
N PHE A 156 0.32 -5.66 2.59
CA PHE A 156 -0.78 -5.09 1.79
C PHE A 156 -1.89 -4.50 2.68
N MET A 157 -2.22 -5.17 3.78
CA MET A 157 -3.23 -4.67 4.72
C MET A 157 -2.78 -3.35 5.36
N ILE A 158 -1.53 -3.24 5.79
CA ILE A 158 -0.98 -2.01 6.38
C ILE A 158 -1.09 -0.85 5.38
N GLU A 159 -0.74 -1.08 4.11
CA GLU A 159 -0.84 -0.08 3.05
C GLU A 159 -2.27 0.30 2.71
N GLN A 160 -3.19 -0.67 2.64
CA GLN A 160 -4.59 -0.39 2.38
C GLN A 160 -5.23 0.45 3.48
N ILE A 161 -4.91 0.16 4.75
CA ILE A 161 -5.38 0.99 5.86
C ILE A 161 -4.73 2.40 5.74
N TYR A 162 -3.46 2.50 5.34
CA TYR A 162 -2.74 3.78 5.15
C TYR A 162 -3.40 4.61 4.06
N ALA A 163 -3.67 4.01 2.89
CA ALA A 163 -4.40 4.60 1.79
C ALA A 163 -5.78 5.12 2.21
N ALA A 164 -6.55 4.34 2.98
CA ALA A 164 -7.86 4.77 3.48
C ALA A 164 -7.76 6.06 4.30
N ARG A 165 -6.74 6.17 5.14
CA ARG A 165 -6.52 7.35 5.98
C ARG A 165 -6.22 8.59 5.14
N VAL A 166 -5.53 8.45 3.99
CA VAL A 166 -5.11 9.59 3.13
C VAL A 166 -6.31 10.41 2.76
N PHE A 167 -7.37 9.69 2.43
CA PHE A 167 -8.56 10.27 1.90
C PHE A 167 -9.58 10.65 2.97
N VAL A 168 -9.54 10.05 4.17
CA VAL A 168 -10.41 10.42 5.29
C VAL A 168 -10.00 11.77 5.89
N ASP A 169 -8.70 12.01 6.10
CA ASP A 169 -8.23 13.26 6.72
C ASP A 169 -8.47 14.47 5.80
N LYS A 170 -8.39 14.24 4.48
CA LYS A 170 -8.71 15.25 3.46
C LYS A 170 -10.18 15.69 3.45
N LYS A 171 -11.11 14.85 3.92
CA LYS A 171 -12.54 15.22 4.03
C LYS A 171 -12.85 16.09 5.25
N ARG A 172 -11.99 16.10 6.28
CA ARG A 172 -12.26 16.76 7.57
C ARG A 172 -11.66 18.15 7.72
N SER A 173 -10.78 18.60 6.80
CA SER A 173 -10.14 19.92 6.92
C SER A 173 -10.92 21.02 6.18
N PRO A 174 -11.51 22.01 6.90
CA PRO A 174 -12.30 23.10 6.30
C PRO A 174 -11.50 24.06 5.41
N GLN A 175 -10.17 23.92 5.38
CA GLN A 175 -9.25 24.83 4.68
C GLN A 175 -8.97 24.44 3.22
N TYR A 176 -9.62 23.41 2.68
CA TYR A 176 -9.42 22.93 1.30
C TYR A 176 -10.06 23.82 0.20
N LYS A 177 -10.13 25.13 0.44
CA LYS A 177 -10.14 26.10 -0.67
C LYS A 177 -8.70 26.30 -1.13
N ALA A 178 -8.28 25.47 -2.07
CA ALA A 178 -7.17 25.74 -2.99
C ALA A 178 -5.86 26.27 -2.36
N LYS A 179 -5.16 25.46 -1.55
CA LYS A 179 -3.69 25.56 -1.46
C LYS A 179 -3.05 24.18 -1.49
N ARG A 180 -1.99 24.12 -2.31
CA ARG A 180 -1.25 22.95 -2.79
C ARG A 180 -0.43 22.27 -1.67
N ASN A 181 -0.04 21.01 -1.92
CA ASN A 181 1.08 20.27 -1.32
C ASN A 181 0.84 19.50 -0.01
N VAL A 182 -0.07 18.52 0.01
CA VAL A 182 -0.01 17.45 1.02
C VAL A 182 -0.29 16.10 0.36
N LEU A 183 0.80 15.37 0.10
CA LEU A 183 0.83 13.93 -0.16
C LEU A 183 1.15 13.27 1.19
N GLY A 184 0.20 12.54 1.78
CA GLY A 184 0.36 11.85 3.05
C GLY A 184 -0.95 11.71 3.87
N PRO A 185 -1.29 10.51 4.39
CA PRO A 185 -2.35 10.23 5.38
C PRO A 185 -1.92 10.29 6.85
N ASP A 186 -2.88 10.55 7.74
CA ASP A 186 -2.75 10.46 9.19
C ASP A 186 -3.13 9.05 9.69
N PHE A 187 -2.15 8.14 9.78
CA PHE A 187 -2.41 6.71 10.03
C PHE A 187 -2.62 6.28 11.49
N TYR A 188 -2.44 7.17 12.48
CA TYR A 188 -2.56 6.81 13.90
C TYR A 188 -3.54 7.69 14.68
N VAL A 189 -4.68 8.07 14.07
CA VAL A 189 -5.64 9.03 14.65
C VAL A 189 -6.55 8.42 15.74
N LYS A 190 -6.06 7.41 16.47
CA LYS A 190 -6.54 7.14 17.83
C LYS A 190 -5.43 7.06 18.88
N GLU A 191 -4.15 7.06 18.49
CA GLU A 191 -3.00 7.04 19.40
C GLU A 191 -1.82 7.89 18.87
N GLY A 192 -2.00 9.20 18.79
CA GLY A 192 -0.86 10.11 18.96
C GLY A 192 0.16 10.20 17.82
N PHE A 193 -0.28 10.65 16.65
CA PHE A 193 0.57 11.46 15.77
C PHE A 193 -0.05 12.81 15.52
N GLY A 194 -0.24 13.52 16.63
CA GLY A 194 0.21 14.89 16.69
C GLY A 194 -0.46 15.95 15.84
N GLU A 195 -0.94 16.98 16.51
CA GLU A 195 -1.57 18.11 15.84
C GLU A 195 -0.58 18.90 14.95
N SER A 196 0.74 18.71 15.16
CA SER A 196 1.79 19.47 14.51
C SER A 196 2.27 18.89 13.16
N LYS A 197 2.87 19.77 12.34
CA LYS A 197 3.54 19.39 11.08
C LYS A 197 4.69 18.39 11.29
N LEU A 198 5.37 18.49 12.42
CA LEU A 198 6.51 17.64 12.78
C LEU A 198 6.07 16.20 12.99
N GLU A 199 5.00 16.01 13.76
CA GLU A 199 4.48 14.68 14.07
C GLU A 199 3.94 13.99 12.81
N ARG A 200 3.19 14.70 11.96
CA ARG A 200 2.75 14.14 10.66
C ARG A 200 3.93 13.67 9.79
N ALA A 201 4.99 14.47 9.72
CA ALA A 201 6.16 14.12 8.93
C ALA A 201 6.91 12.91 9.51
N TYR A 202 7.08 12.84 10.83
CA TYR A 202 7.62 11.63 11.48
C TYR A 202 6.83 10.42 11.05
N ASN A 203 5.51 10.53 11.11
CA ASN A 203 4.61 9.42 10.91
C ASN A 203 4.70 8.81 9.51
N ILE A 204 4.75 9.70 8.51
CA ILE A 204 4.94 9.34 7.12
C ILE A 204 6.29 8.66 6.94
N PHE A 205 7.37 9.21 7.53
CA PHE A 205 8.69 8.63 7.36
C PHE A 205 8.80 7.27 8.04
N TYR A 206 8.23 7.13 9.24
CA TYR A 206 8.22 5.89 10.00
C TYR A 206 7.45 4.78 9.26
N PHE A 207 6.23 5.08 8.79
CA PHE A 207 5.44 4.15 7.99
C PHE A 207 6.22 3.66 6.77
N TRP A 208 6.71 4.58 5.94
CA TRP A 208 7.37 4.20 4.69
C TRP A 208 8.71 3.50 4.93
N ASN A 209 9.37 3.74 6.08
CA ASN A 209 10.57 3.00 6.45
C ASN A 209 10.25 1.53 6.82
N ILE A 210 9.10 1.26 7.42
CA ILE A 210 8.61 -0.11 7.65
C ILE A 210 8.29 -0.78 6.31
N ILE A 211 7.56 -0.08 5.42
CA ILE A 211 7.22 -0.57 4.09
C ILE A 211 8.48 -0.93 3.28
N SER A 212 9.48 -0.05 3.24
CA SER A 212 10.74 -0.35 2.55
C SER A 212 11.47 -1.58 3.12
N ALA A 213 11.40 -1.82 4.43
CA ALA A 213 11.96 -3.02 5.04
C ALA A 213 11.22 -4.29 4.60
N GLN A 214 9.89 -4.23 4.54
CA GLN A 214 9.05 -5.34 4.08
C GLN A 214 9.29 -5.65 2.60
N HIS A 215 9.42 -4.63 1.75
CA HIS A 215 9.75 -4.81 0.33
C HIS A 215 11.02 -5.62 0.10
N ALA A 216 12.09 -5.29 0.83
CA ALA A 216 13.34 -6.05 0.73
C ALA A 216 13.17 -7.52 1.16
N SER A 217 12.33 -7.78 2.18
CA SER A 217 12.01 -9.13 2.65
C SER A 217 11.16 -9.93 1.67
N ILE A 218 10.07 -9.32 1.16
CA ILE A 218 9.16 -9.97 0.21
C ILE A 218 9.88 -10.30 -1.10
N LEU A 219 10.67 -9.36 -1.65
CA LEU A 219 11.44 -9.61 -2.87
C LEU A 219 12.46 -10.74 -2.70
N GLU A 220 13.09 -10.83 -1.52
CA GLU A 220 13.95 -11.96 -1.16
C GLU A 220 13.16 -13.27 -1.08
N ASN A 221 11.99 -13.30 -0.48
CA ASN A 221 11.17 -14.51 -0.42
C ASN A 221 10.73 -14.98 -1.82
N ILE A 222 10.33 -14.04 -2.68
CA ILE A 222 9.87 -14.37 -4.05
C ILE A 222 11.03 -14.91 -4.90
N ILE A 223 12.22 -14.29 -4.88
CA ILE A 223 13.34 -14.74 -5.72
C ILE A 223 13.91 -16.09 -5.26
N THR A 224 13.71 -16.44 -3.99
CA THR A 224 14.24 -17.66 -3.37
C THR A 224 13.23 -18.81 -3.35
N TYR A 225 12.00 -18.51 -3.76
CA TYR A 225 10.96 -19.50 -3.98
C TYR A 225 11.46 -20.64 -4.88
N ASN A 226 11.13 -21.88 -4.51
CA ASN A 226 11.61 -23.13 -5.11
C ASN A 226 13.11 -23.45 -4.96
N ASN A 227 13.84 -22.81 -4.03
CA ASN A 227 15.28 -23.07 -3.80
C ASN A 227 16.13 -22.89 -5.06
N CYS A 228 15.77 -21.93 -5.90
CA CYS A 228 16.61 -21.56 -7.04
C CYS A 228 18.00 -21.15 -6.52
N ASP A 229 19.07 -21.49 -7.24
CA ASP A 229 20.45 -21.09 -6.90
C ASP A 229 20.60 -19.56 -7.07
N VAL A 230 20.07 -18.80 -6.10
CA VAL A 230 20.15 -17.35 -6.08
C VAL A 230 21.57 -16.95 -5.67
N PRO A 231 22.29 -16.16 -6.49
CA PRO A 231 23.65 -15.78 -6.14
C PRO A 231 23.69 -15.02 -4.80
N ARG A 232 24.65 -15.38 -3.94
CA ARG A 232 24.81 -14.81 -2.58
C ARG A 232 24.75 -13.28 -2.52
N LYS A 233 25.20 -12.60 -3.57
CA LYS A 233 25.16 -11.13 -3.65
C LYS A 233 23.74 -10.54 -3.54
N PHE A 234 22.69 -11.25 -3.98
CA PHE A 234 21.31 -10.76 -3.86
C PHE A 234 20.76 -10.92 -2.46
N TYR A 235 20.93 -12.10 -1.85
CA TYR A 235 20.61 -12.32 -0.45
C TYR A 235 21.29 -11.27 0.44
N CYS A 236 22.60 -11.08 0.25
CA CYS A 236 23.33 -10.06 1.00
C CYS A 236 22.83 -8.64 0.67
N GLY A 237 22.42 -8.37 -0.57
CA GLY A 237 21.81 -7.09 -0.97
C GLY A 237 20.53 -6.81 -0.20
N PHE A 238 19.53 -7.70 -0.30
CA PHE A 238 18.25 -7.57 0.41
C PHE A 238 18.44 -7.52 1.93
N ASP A 239 19.28 -8.39 2.50
CA ASP A 239 19.60 -8.39 3.94
C ASP A 239 20.26 -7.07 4.41
N ASN A 240 21.16 -6.50 3.61
CA ASN A 240 21.76 -5.20 3.91
C ASN A 240 20.70 -4.08 3.93
N PHE A 241 19.78 -4.07 2.96
CA PHE A 241 18.68 -3.09 2.96
C PHE A 241 17.74 -3.29 4.15
N LYS A 242 17.33 -4.52 4.46
CA LYS A 242 16.55 -4.82 5.68
C LYS A 242 17.23 -4.29 6.93
N LYS A 243 18.54 -4.55 7.10
CA LYS A 243 19.32 -4.05 8.24
C LYS A 243 19.39 -2.53 8.28
N ALA A 244 19.55 -1.86 7.13
CA ALA A 244 19.54 -0.40 7.05
C ALA A 244 18.19 0.18 7.52
N TYR A 245 17.08 -0.35 7.01
CA TYR A 245 15.74 0.10 7.42
C TYR A 245 15.40 -0.25 8.87
N ILE A 246 15.82 -1.41 9.38
CA ILE A 246 15.68 -1.77 10.80
C ILE A 246 16.48 -0.80 11.69
N SER A 247 17.69 -0.43 11.28
CA SER A 247 18.50 0.57 11.98
C SER A 247 17.79 1.93 12.03
N LEU A 248 17.18 2.36 10.93
CA LEU A 248 16.36 3.57 10.88
C LEU A 248 15.13 3.48 11.79
N ASN A 249 14.44 2.32 11.82
CA ASN A 249 13.30 2.09 12.72
C ASN A 249 13.69 2.24 14.20
N ARG A 250 14.87 1.75 14.58
CA ARG A 250 15.41 1.94 15.94
C ARG A 250 15.62 3.42 16.26
N LYS A 251 16.22 4.19 15.33
CA LYS A 251 16.38 5.64 15.48
C LYS A 251 15.04 6.37 15.64
N PHE A 252 14.01 5.98 14.87
CA PHE A 252 12.66 6.54 15.04
C PHE A 252 12.11 6.28 16.45
N GLY A 253 12.26 5.05 16.97
CA GLY A 253 11.84 4.70 18.33
C GLY A 253 12.60 5.48 19.42
N GLU A 254 13.93 5.55 19.31
CA GLU A 254 14.79 6.27 20.26
C GLU A 254 14.48 7.78 20.32
N TYR A 255 14.13 8.38 19.17
CA TYR A 255 13.88 9.81 19.11
C TYR A 255 12.42 10.20 19.34
N PHE A 256 11.50 9.24 19.51
CA PHE A 256 10.06 9.49 19.59
C PHE A 256 9.72 10.59 20.61
N GLU A 257 10.17 10.44 21.87
CA GLU A 257 9.87 11.39 22.96
C GLU A 257 10.61 12.73 22.83
N THR A 258 11.71 12.77 22.06
CA THR A 258 12.60 13.93 21.96
C THR A 258 12.68 14.46 20.53
N MET A 259 11.63 14.21 19.74
CA MET A 259 11.60 14.49 18.31
C MET A 259 11.72 15.99 18.06
N SER A 260 12.58 16.35 17.11
CA SER A 260 12.77 17.73 16.67
C SER A 260 12.91 17.78 15.15
N ILE A 261 12.71 18.95 14.56
CA ILE A 261 12.89 19.17 13.12
C ILE A 261 14.29 18.71 12.66
N ILE A 262 15.32 19.01 13.45
CA ILE A 262 16.70 18.64 13.13
C ILE A 262 16.86 17.12 13.09
N LYS A 263 16.36 16.42 14.12
CA LYS A 263 16.40 14.95 14.19
C LYS A 263 15.62 14.31 13.05
N LEU A 264 14.43 14.83 12.76
CA LEU A 264 13.59 14.29 11.70
C LEU A 264 14.20 14.52 10.30
N LYS A 265 14.80 15.69 10.06
CA LYS A 265 15.55 15.94 8.80
C LYS A 265 16.74 15.01 8.67
N SER A 266 17.46 14.74 9.75
CA SER A 266 18.59 13.80 9.75
C SER A 266 18.12 12.39 9.38
N ILE A 267 17.11 11.85 10.08
CA ILE A 267 16.60 10.51 9.78
C ILE A 267 15.99 10.45 8.37
N GLY A 268 15.23 11.48 7.96
CA GLY A 268 14.66 11.54 6.62
C GLY A 268 15.72 11.58 5.52
N THR A 269 16.87 12.22 5.77
CA THR A 269 18.00 12.22 4.83
C THR A 269 18.65 10.83 4.75
N ASP A 270 18.88 10.18 5.89
CA ASP A 270 19.40 8.80 5.93
C ASP A 270 18.45 7.84 5.19
N MET A 271 17.14 7.98 5.42
CA MET A 271 16.10 7.20 4.75
C MET A 271 16.06 7.45 3.23
N LEU A 272 16.18 8.71 2.81
CA LEU A 272 16.23 9.06 1.39
C LEU A 272 17.44 8.40 0.71
N ASN A 273 18.61 8.43 1.36
CA ASN A 273 19.81 7.79 0.82
C ASN A 273 19.62 6.27 0.72
N ALA A 274 19.10 5.62 1.75
CA ALA A 274 18.81 4.19 1.74
C ALA A 274 17.83 3.80 0.61
N ASN A 275 16.76 4.57 0.40
CA ASN A 275 15.80 4.32 -0.69
C ASN A 275 16.41 4.55 -2.08
N MET A 276 17.27 5.54 -2.25
CA MET A 276 17.97 5.77 -3.53
C MET A 276 18.96 4.64 -3.84
N GLU A 277 19.66 4.12 -2.84
CA GLU A 277 20.53 2.94 -2.98
C GLU A 277 19.72 1.69 -3.29
N PHE A 278 18.56 1.51 -2.63
CA PHE A 278 17.67 0.38 -2.89
C PHE A 278 17.10 0.44 -4.31
N LEU A 279 16.63 1.60 -4.77
CA LEU A 279 16.20 1.81 -6.16
C LEU A 279 17.30 1.46 -7.16
N SER A 280 18.53 1.94 -6.92
CA SER A 280 19.68 1.61 -7.78
C SER A 280 19.91 0.10 -7.86
N PHE A 281 19.81 -0.60 -6.73
CA PHE A 281 19.88 -2.06 -6.69
C PHE A 281 18.74 -2.70 -7.48
N LEU A 282 17.48 -2.32 -7.28
CA LEU A 282 16.33 -2.88 -8.01
C LEU A 282 16.41 -2.64 -9.52
N TYR A 283 16.89 -1.46 -9.95
CA TYR A 283 17.11 -1.16 -11.36
C TYR A 283 18.20 -2.01 -12.00
N SER A 284 19.18 -2.48 -11.21
CA SER A 284 20.15 -3.44 -11.71
C SER A 284 19.55 -4.82 -11.98
N LEU A 285 18.42 -5.19 -11.35
CA LEU A 285 17.79 -6.51 -11.51
C LEU A 285 16.88 -6.55 -12.75
N THR A 286 17.46 -6.74 -13.93
CA THR A 286 16.68 -6.78 -15.19
C THR A 286 16.46 -8.21 -15.72
N PRO A 287 15.38 -8.46 -16.50
CA PRO A 287 15.18 -9.76 -17.15
C PRO A 287 16.31 -10.17 -18.09
N LEU A 288 17.02 -9.20 -18.68
CA LEU A 288 18.19 -9.44 -19.55
C LEU A 288 19.38 -10.02 -18.79
N GLU A 289 19.36 -9.92 -17.46
CA GLU A 289 20.39 -10.44 -16.58
C GLU A 289 20.09 -11.85 -16.06
N ILE A 290 18.98 -12.48 -16.48
CA ILE A 290 18.67 -13.88 -16.17
C ILE A 290 19.78 -14.80 -16.71
N GLY A 291 20.25 -15.73 -15.87
CA GLY A 291 21.34 -16.66 -16.16
C GLY A 291 22.76 -16.08 -15.99
N THR A 292 22.91 -14.76 -15.90
CA THR A 292 24.20 -14.08 -15.64
C THR A 292 24.26 -13.53 -14.23
N PHE A 293 23.14 -12.97 -13.77
CA PHE A 293 22.99 -12.41 -12.45
C PHE A 293 21.73 -12.93 -11.76
N LEU A 294 20.59 -13.15 -12.42
CA LEU A 294 19.42 -13.77 -11.78
C LEU A 294 19.34 -15.28 -12.09
N PRO A 295 18.74 -16.11 -11.22
CA PRO A 295 18.41 -17.50 -11.56
C PRO A 295 17.58 -17.60 -12.84
N ARG A 296 17.78 -18.68 -13.61
CA ARG A 296 16.99 -18.93 -14.83
C ARG A 296 15.51 -19.15 -14.55
N ASP A 297 15.19 -19.64 -13.37
CA ASP A 297 13.84 -19.98 -12.93
C ASP A 297 13.22 -18.87 -12.05
N THR A 298 13.74 -17.64 -12.12
CA THR A 298 13.15 -16.47 -11.44
C THR A 298 11.67 -16.31 -11.86
N PRO A 299 10.71 -16.28 -10.91
CA PRO A 299 9.29 -16.14 -11.26
C PRO A 299 8.98 -14.81 -11.96
N GLU A 300 8.04 -14.79 -12.91
CA GLU A 300 7.56 -13.54 -13.55
C GLU A 300 7.04 -12.55 -12.49
N ALA A 301 6.33 -13.07 -11.48
CA ALA A 301 5.85 -12.30 -10.34
C ALA A 301 6.95 -11.56 -9.56
N PHE A 302 8.21 -12.01 -9.60
CA PHE A 302 9.33 -11.25 -9.05
C PHE A 302 9.48 -9.91 -9.77
N PHE A 303 9.46 -9.93 -11.11
CA PHE A 303 9.64 -8.72 -11.90
C PHE A 303 8.44 -7.79 -11.77
N ASP A 304 7.23 -8.33 -11.76
CA ASP A 304 6.02 -7.53 -11.54
C ASP A 304 6.02 -6.86 -10.18
N PHE A 305 6.32 -7.61 -9.11
CA PHE A 305 6.40 -7.04 -7.77
C PHE A 305 7.58 -6.07 -7.61
N LYS A 306 8.71 -6.34 -8.27
CA LYS A 306 9.86 -5.42 -8.28
C LYS A 306 9.50 -4.07 -8.91
N GLU A 307 8.77 -4.06 -10.03
CA GLU A 307 8.32 -2.81 -10.65
C GLU A 307 7.33 -2.06 -9.74
N HIS A 308 6.41 -2.76 -9.09
CA HIS A 308 5.54 -2.18 -8.05
C HIS A 308 6.38 -1.52 -6.92
N VAL A 309 7.36 -2.23 -6.36
CA VAL A 309 8.24 -1.69 -5.32
C VAL A 309 9.00 -0.46 -5.82
N ILE A 310 9.49 -0.46 -7.07
CA ILE A 310 10.15 0.71 -7.67
C ILE A 310 9.21 1.92 -7.67
N GLU A 311 7.95 1.75 -8.14
CA GLU A 311 6.96 2.83 -8.19
C GLU A 311 6.69 3.43 -6.80
N GLU A 312 6.59 2.58 -5.78
CA GLU A 312 6.41 3.03 -4.41
C GLU A 312 7.65 3.76 -3.86
N GLN A 313 8.85 3.22 -4.08
CA GLN A 313 10.09 3.85 -3.63
C GLN A 313 10.32 5.21 -4.28
N GLU A 314 9.99 5.37 -5.55
CA GLU A 314 10.03 6.66 -6.24
C GLU A 314 9.03 7.65 -5.62
N TYR A 315 7.79 7.20 -5.38
CA TYR A 315 6.77 8.00 -4.72
C TYR A 315 7.24 8.51 -3.34
N ILE A 316 7.87 7.65 -2.55
CA ILE A 316 8.42 8.00 -1.23
C ILE A 316 9.59 8.96 -1.35
N CYS A 317 10.53 8.71 -2.27
CA CYS A 317 11.70 9.57 -2.46
C CYS A 317 11.29 11.00 -2.86
N GLU A 318 10.29 11.15 -3.72
CA GLU A 318 9.71 12.46 -4.01
C GLU A 318 9.08 13.12 -2.78
N GLY A 319 8.34 12.35 -1.98
CA GLY A 319 7.74 12.80 -0.73
C GLY A 319 8.78 13.28 0.30
N LEU A 320 9.80 12.46 0.56
CA LEU A 320 10.89 12.75 1.48
C LEU A 320 11.62 14.05 1.12
N LYS A 321 12.01 14.21 -0.16
CA LYS A 321 12.64 15.45 -0.64
C LYS A 321 11.79 16.66 -0.27
N ARG A 322 10.48 16.64 -0.58
CA ARG A 322 9.57 17.75 -0.30
C ARG A 322 9.42 18.03 1.21
N TRP A 323 9.32 16.99 2.03
CA TRP A 323 9.19 17.15 3.48
C TRP A 323 10.48 17.69 4.11
N ILE A 324 11.65 17.16 3.77
CA ILE A 324 12.94 17.60 4.30
C ILE A 324 13.20 19.09 4.00
N TYR A 325 12.83 19.58 2.81
CA TYR A 325 12.99 21.00 2.46
C TYR A 325 11.97 21.93 3.13
N THR A 326 10.81 21.42 3.56
CA THR A 326 9.71 22.27 4.05
C THR A 326 9.51 22.20 5.56
N LEU A 327 10.01 21.17 6.23
CA LEU A 327 10.21 21.17 7.69
C LEU A 327 11.20 22.26 8.08
#